data_AF-A0AAW3KJ07-F1
#
_entry.id   AF-A0AAW3KJ07-F1
#
_cell.length_a   1.000
_cell.length_b   1.000
_cell.length_c   1.000
_cell.angle_alpha   90.00
_cell.angle_beta   90.00
_cell.angle_gamma   90.00
#
_symmetry.space_group_name_H-M   'P 1'
#
loop_
_entity.id
_entity.type
_entity.pdbx_description
1 polymer ?
#
loop_
_entity_poly.entity_id
_entity_poly.type
_entity_poly.pdbx_seq_one_letter_code
_entity_poly.pdbx_strand_id
1 'polypeptide(L)'
;MAVEFALIFLLGVLPLLLLTVSGVLIFAAKQSLTLAASEGARAALRFGVHGSIAEREVSACLAAKESMQWLLAFSGETPDCSTPGNTSPIAITAISCPAGGAQCVQVVTSFDYDAHPLIPGTVTVYGWVLGKTITSSAVVHLDSVGS
;
A
#
# COMPACT_ATOMS: atom_id res chain seq x y z
N MET A 1 -42.46 -14.02 -17.68
CA MET A 1 -41.87 -12.80 -17.08
C MET A 1 -40.65 -13.07 -16.20
N ALA A 2 -40.68 -13.99 -15.22
CA ALA A 2 -39.53 -14.20 -14.32
C ALA A 2 -38.19 -14.52 -15.02
N VAL A 3 -38.23 -15.27 -16.13
CA VAL A 3 -37.02 -15.64 -16.90
C VAL A 3 -36.38 -14.43 -17.58
N GLU A 4 -37.19 -13.50 -18.08
CA GLU A 4 -36.74 -12.29 -18.77
C GLU A 4 -36.07 -11.32 -17.78
N PHE A 5 -36.67 -11.16 -16.59
CA PHE A 5 -36.05 -10.42 -15.50
C PHE A 5 -34.76 -11.07 -15.00
N ALA A 6 -34.72 -12.41 -14.91
CA ALA A 6 -33.50 -13.14 -14.54
C ALA A 6 -32.38 -12.91 -15.56
N LEU A 7 -32.69 -12.91 -16.86
CA LEU A 7 -31.70 -12.65 -17.92
C LEU A 7 -31.19 -11.20 -17.88
N ILE A 8 -32.07 -10.22 -17.72
CA ILE A 8 -31.67 -8.80 -17.57
C ILE A 8 -30.80 -8.61 -16.33
N PHE A 9 -31.15 -9.28 -15.23
CA PHE A 9 -30.37 -9.22 -14.00
C PHE A 9 -28.99 -9.88 -14.17
N LEU A 10 -28.93 -11.09 -14.72
CA LEU A 10 -27.69 -11.85 -14.87
C LEU A 10 -26.74 -11.28 -15.93
N LEU A 11 -27.27 -10.75 -17.04
CA LEU A 11 -26.46 -10.26 -18.17
C LEU A 11 -26.25 -8.75 -18.16
N GLY A 12 -27.12 -7.99 -17.47
CA GLY A 12 -27.01 -6.53 -17.39
C GLY A 12 -26.53 -6.07 -16.02
N VAL A 13 -27.34 -6.31 -14.98
CA VAL A 13 -27.12 -5.72 -13.65
C VAL A 13 -25.93 -6.36 -12.93
N LEU A 14 -25.83 -7.69 -12.95
CA LEU A 14 -24.78 -8.44 -12.28
C LEU A 14 -23.37 -8.07 -12.78
N PRO A 15 -23.05 -8.06 -14.08
CA PRO A 15 -21.72 -7.67 -14.55
C PRO A 15 -21.42 -6.20 -14.27
N LEU A 16 -22.41 -5.31 -14.39
CA LEU A 16 -22.24 -3.89 -14.06
C LEU A 16 -21.91 -3.71 -12.57
N LEU A 17 -22.56 -4.46 -11.70
CA LEU A 17 -22.29 -4.45 -10.26
C LEU A 17 -20.90 -4.99 -9.96
N LEU A 18 -20.53 -6.13 -10.56
CA LEU A 18 -19.19 -6.70 -10.39
C LEU A 18 -18.10 -5.73 -10.86
N LEU A 19 -18.30 -5.04 -11.99
CA LEU A 19 -17.35 -4.06 -12.52
C LEU A 19 -17.23 -2.82 -11.61
N THR A 20 -18.35 -2.28 -11.15
CA THR A 20 -18.32 -1.09 -10.28
C THR A 20 -17.71 -1.40 -8.91
N VAL A 21 -18.12 -2.49 -8.27
CA VAL A 21 -17.57 -2.91 -6.97
C VAL A 21 -16.08 -3.25 -7.09
N SER A 22 -15.67 -3.93 -8.16
CA SER A 22 -14.26 -4.23 -8.40
C SER A 22 -13.41 -2.97 -8.55
N GLY A 23 -13.85 -2.03 -9.39
CA GLY A 23 -13.16 -0.76 -9.60
C GLY A 23 -13.02 0.05 -8.31
N VAL A 24 -14.09 0.12 -7.51
CA VAL A 24 -14.09 0.83 -6.22
C VAL A 24 -13.11 0.20 -5.22
N LEU A 25 -13.11 -1.13 -5.08
CA LEU A 25 -12.20 -1.83 -4.16
C LEU A 25 -10.72 -1.64 -4.54
N ILE A 26 -10.40 -1.74 -5.82
CA ILE A 26 -9.04 -1.53 -6.34
C ILE A 26 -8.59 -0.09 -6.08
N PHE A 27 -9.46 0.88 -6.38
CA PHE A 27 -9.14 2.29 -6.15
C PHE A 27 -8.94 2.59 -4.67
N ALA A 28 -9.80 2.05 -3.81
CA ALA A 28 -9.67 2.15 -2.36
C ALA A 28 -8.32 1.56 -1.88
N ALA A 29 -7.95 0.38 -2.38
CA ALA A 29 -6.64 -0.24 -2.07
C ALA A 29 -5.46 0.67 -2.47
N LYS A 30 -5.48 1.20 -3.70
CA LYS A 30 -4.45 2.14 -4.17
C LYS A 30 -4.39 3.42 -3.34
N GLN A 31 -5.54 3.97 -2.97
CA GLN A 31 -5.63 5.16 -2.14
C GLN A 31 -5.06 4.89 -0.74
N SER A 32 -5.37 3.75 -0.13
CA SER A 32 -4.80 3.36 1.17
C SER A 32 -3.30 3.14 1.11
N LEU A 33 -2.77 2.47 0.08
CA LEU A 33 -1.33 2.30 -0.10
C LEU A 33 -0.61 3.65 -0.26
N THR A 34 -1.19 4.56 -1.04
CA THR A 34 -0.64 5.91 -1.25
C THR A 34 -0.68 6.75 0.02
N LEU A 35 -1.79 6.71 0.74
CA LEU A 35 -1.90 7.35 2.04
C LEU A 35 -0.84 6.78 3.00
N ALA A 36 -0.67 5.47 3.04
CA ALA A 36 0.29 4.80 3.90
C ALA A 36 1.74 5.14 3.60
N ALA A 37 2.12 5.18 2.32
CA ALA A 37 3.45 5.63 1.92
C ALA A 37 3.68 7.08 2.36
N SER A 38 2.69 7.97 2.17
CA SER A 38 2.81 9.38 2.55
C SER A 38 2.87 9.61 4.06
N GLU A 39 2.09 8.85 4.84
CA GLU A 39 2.04 8.99 6.30
C GLU A 39 3.29 8.37 6.95
N GLY A 40 3.77 7.23 6.42
CA GLY A 40 5.06 6.67 6.81
C GLY A 40 6.23 7.63 6.54
N ALA A 41 6.24 8.27 5.38
CA ALA A 41 7.23 9.29 5.04
C ALA A 41 7.19 10.49 6.00
N ARG A 42 5.98 10.95 6.37
CA ARG A 42 5.83 12.04 7.37
C ARG A 42 6.29 11.62 8.76
N ALA A 43 5.97 10.39 9.19
CA ALA A 43 6.38 9.87 10.48
C ALA A 43 7.92 9.78 10.61
N ALA A 44 8.62 9.42 9.54
CA ALA A 44 10.09 9.38 9.50
C ALA A 44 10.75 10.74 9.81
N LEU A 45 10.06 11.85 9.55
CA LEU A 45 10.55 13.20 9.85
C LEU A 45 10.35 13.62 11.31
N ARG A 46 9.42 12.98 12.03
CA ARG A 46 9.02 13.40 13.38
C ARG A 46 10.17 13.43 14.39
N PHE A 47 11.20 12.60 14.20
CA PHE A 47 12.30 12.48 15.14
C PHE A 47 13.40 13.55 14.98
N GLY A 48 13.35 14.36 13.91
CA GLY A 48 14.32 15.46 13.69
C GLY A 48 15.79 15.02 13.81
N VAL A 49 16.71 15.96 13.96
CA VAL A 49 18.17 15.71 13.96
C VAL A 49 18.65 14.75 15.08
N HIS A 50 17.83 14.49 16.10
CA HIS A 50 18.23 13.71 17.29
C HIS A 50 17.82 12.23 17.29
N GLY A 51 16.98 11.78 16.35
CA GLY A 51 16.60 10.36 16.25
C GLY A 51 17.52 9.56 15.34
N SER A 52 17.84 8.32 15.73
CA SER A 52 18.58 7.43 14.83
C SER A 52 17.72 7.04 13.63
N ILE A 53 18.38 6.60 12.56
CA ILE A 53 17.70 6.09 11.37
C ILE A 53 16.78 4.91 11.73
N ALA A 54 17.20 4.05 12.68
CA ALA A 54 16.40 2.90 13.08
C ALA A 54 15.07 3.31 13.74
N GLU A 55 15.06 4.31 14.65
CA GLU A 55 13.80 4.78 15.24
C GLU A 55 12.88 5.43 14.20
N ARG A 56 13.47 6.15 13.22
CA ARG A 56 12.70 6.76 12.13
C ARG A 56 12.05 5.69 11.25
N GLU A 57 12.78 4.63 10.90
CA GLU A 57 12.24 3.51 10.11
C GLU A 57 11.11 2.78 10.85
N VAL A 58 11.30 2.46 12.13
CA VAL A 58 10.25 1.85 12.98
C VAL A 58 9.00 2.73 13.01
N SER A 59 9.16 4.03 13.21
CA SER A 59 8.02 4.96 13.23
C SER A 59 7.30 5.10 11.89
N ALA A 60 8.05 5.11 10.79
CA ALA A 60 7.52 5.12 9.44
C ALA A 60 6.71 3.86 9.15
N CYS A 61 7.20 2.71 9.63
CA CYS A 61 6.49 1.43 9.50
C CYS A 61 5.18 1.43 10.26
N LEU A 62 5.18 1.86 11.53
CA LEU A 62 3.97 1.89 12.34
C LEU A 62 2.89 2.80 11.72
N ALA A 63 3.28 3.97 11.24
CA ALA A 63 2.36 4.91 10.58
C ALA A 63 1.81 4.38 9.24
N ALA A 64 2.66 3.74 8.43
CA ALA A 64 2.23 3.06 7.20
C ALA A 64 1.28 1.89 7.51
N LYS A 65 1.57 1.11 8.57
CA LYS A 65 0.74 -0.02 9.01
C LYS A 65 -0.66 0.41 9.42
N GLU A 66 -0.78 1.50 10.18
CA GLU A 66 -2.07 2.01 10.66
C GLU A 66 -2.98 2.47 9.51
N SER A 67 -2.39 3.11 8.50
CA SER A 67 -3.12 3.66 7.34
C SER A 67 -3.54 2.60 6.32
N MET A 68 -2.84 1.46 6.24
CA MET A 68 -3.24 0.30 5.42
C MET A 68 -3.81 -0.88 6.24
N GLN A 69 -4.18 -0.66 7.51
CA GLN A 69 -4.59 -1.71 8.45
C GLN A 69 -5.70 -2.64 7.92
N TRP A 70 -6.63 -2.12 7.13
CA TRP A 70 -7.73 -2.92 6.58
C TRP A 70 -7.25 -3.88 5.49
N LEU A 71 -6.25 -3.49 4.69
CA LEU A 71 -5.63 -4.37 3.68
C LEU A 71 -4.85 -5.49 4.36
N LEU A 72 -4.17 -5.18 5.47
CA LEU A 72 -3.46 -6.15 6.28
C LEU A 72 -4.42 -7.12 6.97
N ALA A 73 -5.53 -6.62 7.52
CA ALA A 73 -6.58 -7.46 8.08
C ALA A 73 -7.25 -8.35 7.03
N PHE A 74 -7.41 -7.85 5.80
CA PHE A 74 -7.99 -8.60 4.68
C PHE A 74 -7.05 -9.70 4.18
N SER A 75 -5.76 -9.41 4.04
CA SER A 75 -4.73 -10.37 3.59
C SER A 75 -4.25 -11.30 4.71
N GLY A 76 -4.49 -10.96 5.98
CA GLY A 76 -3.89 -11.67 7.11
C GLY A 76 -2.39 -11.43 7.26
N GLU A 77 -1.83 -10.43 6.57
CA GLU A 77 -0.41 -10.07 6.66
C GLU A 77 -0.13 -9.25 7.92
N THR A 78 0.93 -9.62 8.64
CA THR A 78 1.38 -8.90 9.84
C THR A 78 2.80 -8.38 9.65
N PRO A 79 2.99 -7.17 9.07
CA PRO A 79 4.31 -6.58 8.93
C PRO A 79 4.92 -6.33 10.33
N ASP A 80 6.17 -6.76 10.49
CA ASP A 80 6.93 -6.62 11.73
C ASP A 80 7.71 -5.30 11.75
N CYS A 81 7.07 -4.24 12.24
CA CYS A 81 7.69 -2.92 12.37
C CYS A 81 8.70 -2.79 13.53
N SER A 82 9.08 -3.88 14.21
CA SER A 82 10.00 -3.80 15.35
C SER A 82 11.47 -3.69 14.93
N THR A 83 11.80 -4.05 13.69
CA THR A 83 13.16 -4.02 13.16
C THR A 83 13.29 -3.03 12.01
N PRO A 84 14.38 -2.26 11.92
CA PRO A 84 14.67 -1.43 10.75
C PRO A 84 14.88 -2.28 9.49
N GLY A 85 14.59 -1.72 8.31
CA GLY A 85 14.76 -2.43 7.03
C GLY A 85 13.65 -3.44 6.70
N ASN A 86 12.40 -3.18 7.11
CA ASN A 86 11.27 -4.04 6.79
C ASN A 86 11.19 -4.45 5.31
N THR A 87 10.65 -5.64 5.07
CA THR A 87 10.29 -6.14 3.74
C THR A 87 8.76 -6.19 3.57
N SER A 88 8.29 -6.51 2.36
CA SER A 88 6.87 -6.61 1.99
C SER A 88 5.99 -7.16 3.13
N PRO A 89 4.81 -6.57 3.41
CA PRO A 89 4.09 -5.58 2.59
C PRO A 89 4.52 -4.12 2.77
N ILE A 90 5.32 -3.79 3.78
CA ILE A 90 5.78 -2.42 4.05
C ILE A 90 7.30 -2.44 4.05
N ALA A 91 7.94 -1.94 3.00
CA ALA A 91 9.39 -1.87 2.92
C ALA A 91 9.88 -0.44 3.14
N ILE A 92 10.81 -0.27 4.07
CA ILE A 92 11.38 1.04 4.40
C ILE A 92 12.89 0.94 4.27
N THR A 93 13.46 1.84 3.50
CA THR A 93 14.89 1.83 3.19
C THR A 93 15.46 3.24 3.29
N ALA A 94 16.50 3.39 4.09
CA ALA A 94 17.35 4.57 4.03
C ALA A 94 18.19 4.54 2.74
N ILE A 95 18.07 5.60 1.93
CA ILE A 95 18.77 5.77 0.66
C ILE A 95 19.50 7.12 0.63
N SER A 96 20.50 7.26 -0.23
CA SER A 96 21.11 8.56 -0.50
C SER A 96 20.17 9.41 -1.36
N CYS A 97 19.94 10.67 -0.95
CA CYS A 97 19.16 11.59 -1.77
C CYS A 97 19.91 11.92 -3.08
N PRO A 98 19.23 11.98 -4.24
CA PRO A 98 19.87 12.28 -5.51
C PRO A 98 20.42 13.72 -5.61
N ALA A 99 19.96 14.64 -4.76
CA ALA A 99 20.42 16.03 -4.70
C ALA A 99 21.23 16.30 -3.43
N GLY A 100 22.45 15.74 -3.36
CA GLY A 100 23.53 16.21 -2.48
C GLY A 100 23.49 15.67 -1.04
N GLY A 101 24.32 14.66 -0.76
CA GLY A 101 24.90 14.32 0.55
C GLY A 101 23.95 13.95 1.71
N ALA A 102 22.67 14.20 1.58
CA ALA A 102 21.70 14.01 2.63
C ALA A 102 21.06 12.62 2.59
N GLN A 103 20.57 12.19 3.75
CA GLN A 103 19.90 10.91 3.89
C GLN A 103 18.42 11.06 3.55
N CYS A 104 17.91 10.15 2.75
CA CYS A 104 16.51 10.02 2.38
C CYS A 104 15.95 8.73 2.96
N VAL A 105 14.66 8.69 3.25
CA VAL A 105 13.95 7.45 3.57
C VAL A 105 12.91 7.21 2.49
N GLN A 106 12.97 6.03 1.89
CA GLN A 106 11.96 5.55 0.95
C GLN A 106 11.03 4.59 1.67
N VAL A 107 9.74 4.90 1.64
CA VAL A 107 8.65 4.06 2.15
C VAL A 107 7.92 3.47 0.96
N VAL A 108 7.93 2.15 0.84
CA VAL A 108 7.23 1.39 -0.19
C VAL A 108 6.18 0.54 0.48
N THR A 109 4.91 0.75 0.13
CA THR A 109 3.81 -0.09 0.54
C THR A 109 3.39 -0.96 -0.63
N SER A 110 3.09 -2.22 -0.35
CA SER A 110 2.76 -3.22 -1.36
C SER A 110 1.65 -4.13 -0.86
N PHE A 111 0.85 -4.61 -1.79
CA PHE A 111 -0.22 -5.57 -1.54
C PHE A 111 -0.15 -6.66 -2.61
N ASP A 112 -0.01 -7.91 -2.17
CA ASP A 112 -0.02 -9.08 -3.07
C ASP A 112 -1.46 -9.42 -3.45
N TYR A 113 -1.85 -8.97 -4.65
CA TYR A 113 -3.19 -9.15 -5.18
C TYR A 113 -3.42 -10.59 -5.70
N ASP A 114 -2.36 -11.30 -6.08
CA ASP A 114 -2.44 -12.69 -6.54
C ASP A 114 -2.71 -13.64 -5.38
N ALA A 115 -2.01 -13.44 -4.25
CA ALA A 115 -2.23 -14.23 -3.03
C ALA A 115 -3.56 -13.89 -2.36
N HIS A 116 -3.98 -12.62 -2.41
CA HIS A 116 -5.17 -12.12 -1.72
C HIS A 116 -6.07 -11.26 -2.64
N PRO A 117 -6.77 -11.89 -3.61
CA PRO A 117 -7.62 -11.15 -4.53
C PRO A 117 -8.82 -10.54 -3.79
N LEU A 118 -8.94 -9.21 -3.84
CA LEU A 118 -10.09 -8.47 -3.30
C LEU A 118 -11.41 -8.87 -3.97
N ILE A 119 -11.34 -9.49 -5.15
CA ILE A 119 -12.49 -9.86 -5.96
C ILE A 119 -12.39 -11.36 -6.30
N PRO A 120 -13.28 -12.20 -5.74
CA PRO A 120 -13.27 -13.63 -6.03
C PRO A 120 -13.64 -13.90 -7.49
N GLY A 121 -12.87 -14.77 -8.15
CA GLY A 121 -13.16 -15.23 -9.52
C GLY A 121 -12.61 -14.36 -10.65
N THR A 122 -11.90 -13.27 -10.35
CA THR A 122 -11.36 -12.37 -11.38
C THR A 122 -9.84 -12.39 -11.53
N VAL A 123 -9.12 -13.24 -10.78
CA VAL A 123 -7.65 -13.39 -10.87
C VAL A 123 -7.21 -13.63 -12.32
N THR A 124 -7.90 -14.50 -13.05
CA THR A 124 -7.57 -14.85 -14.44
C THR A 124 -7.84 -13.71 -15.44
N VAL A 125 -8.83 -12.85 -15.16
CA VAL A 125 -9.26 -11.77 -16.07
C VAL A 125 -8.52 -10.48 -15.78
N TYR A 126 -8.35 -10.12 -14.50
CA TYR A 126 -7.67 -8.89 -14.08
C TYR A 126 -6.16 -9.07 -13.90
N GLY A 127 -5.62 -10.28 -13.76
CA GLY A 127 -4.18 -10.53 -13.67
C GLY A 127 -3.39 -10.05 -14.90
N TRP A 128 -4.05 -9.94 -16.06
CA TRP A 128 -3.47 -9.35 -17.28
C TRP A 128 -3.38 -7.82 -17.24
N VAL A 129 -4.24 -7.15 -16.48
CA VAL A 129 -4.39 -5.67 -16.52
C VAL A 129 -3.81 -4.99 -15.28
N LEU A 130 -3.93 -5.62 -14.11
CA LEU A 130 -3.59 -4.98 -12.82
C LEU A 130 -2.16 -5.22 -12.33
N GLY A 131 -1.43 -6.15 -12.94
CA GLY A 131 -0.12 -6.56 -12.44
C GLY A 131 -0.25 -7.35 -11.13
N LYS A 132 0.78 -8.15 -10.85
CA LYS A 132 0.81 -9.15 -9.77
C LYS A 132 0.70 -8.57 -8.36
N THR A 133 1.23 -7.36 -8.18
CA THR A 133 1.30 -6.67 -6.90
C THR A 133 0.95 -5.20 -7.09
N ILE A 134 0.13 -4.66 -6.18
CA ILE A 134 -0.20 -3.23 -6.17
C ILE A 134 0.81 -2.56 -5.24
N THR A 135 1.64 -1.66 -5.77
CA THR A 135 2.69 -0.98 -5.00
C THR A 135 2.54 0.54 -5.04
N SER A 136 2.86 1.21 -3.94
CA SER A 136 2.98 2.67 -3.86
C SER A 136 4.27 3.04 -3.11
N SER A 137 4.92 4.14 -3.49
CA SER A 137 6.17 4.57 -2.86
C SER A 137 6.21 6.07 -2.64
N ALA A 138 6.73 6.49 -1.48
CA ALA A 138 7.00 7.87 -1.14
C ALA A 138 8.44 8.00 -0.61
N VAL A 139 9.14 9.06 -0.98
CA VAL A 139 10.51 9.36 -0.52
C VAL A 139 10.50 10.67 0.23
N VAL A 140 11.19 10.71 1.37
CA VAL A 140 11.34 11.91 2.19
C VAL A 140 12.81 12.21 2.47
N HIS A 141 13.16 13.48 2.43
CA HIS A 141 14.49 13.98 2.73
C HIS A 141 14.60 14.19 4.24
N LEU A 142 15.56 13.55 4.91
CA LEU A 142 15.83 13.79 6.32
C LEU A 142 16.73 15.03 6.47
N ASP A 143 16.36 15.95 7.37
CA ASP A 143 17.22 17.09 7.69
C ASP A 143 18.63 16.61 8.06
N SER A 144 19.65 17.22 7.46
CA SER A 144 21.05 16.87 7.68
C SER A 144 21.38 16.96 9.17
N VAL A 145 22.02 15.93 9.71
CA VAL A 145 22.64 16.01 11.04
C VAL A 145 23.62 17.17 10.99
N GLY A 146 23.29 18.25 11.70
CA GLY A 146 24.13 19.44 11.78
C GLY A 146 25.51 19.03 12.27
N SER A 147 26.51 19.27 11.42
CA SER A 147 27.94 19.23 11.76
C SER A 147 28.30 20.33 12.75
#